data_AF-A0A7W1Q8J3-F1
#
_entry.id   AF-A0A7W1Q8J3-F1
#
_cell.length_a   1.000
_cell.length_b   1.000
_cell.length_c   1.000
_cell.angle_alpha   90.00
_cell.angle_beta   90.00
_cell.angle_gamma   90.00
#
_symmetry.space_group_name_H-M   'P 1'
#
loop_
_entity.id
_entity.type
_entity.pdbx_description
1 polymer ?
#
loop_
_entity_poly.entity_id
_entity_poly.type
_entity_poly.pdbx_seq_one_letter_code
_entity_poly.pdbx_strand_id
1 'polypeptide(L)'
;MNLRPERGLWQHSDFLKLWSAETVSQFGTQFSALALPLTAVIVLHASVFEVAALNVVEFLPFVLVSLPAGVWVDRLPRRPILVLGDLARAALLISIPVAYAFDALTIWQLFAVGFLVGIATVFFDVAYQAYLPALVDRHQLVEGNSKLEISRSRATRWSRPCRAHRRPAERARRDRLRRRELPRLGAPHLPDPQGRATAEA
;
A
#
# COMPACT_ATOMS: atom_id res chain seq x y z
N MET A 1 -23.40 13.23 23.90
CA MET A 1 -22.54 12.60 22.88
C MET A 1 -22.07 13.69 21.94
N ASN A 2 -20.82 14.12 22.04
CA ASN A 2 -20.28 15.26 21.29
C ASN A 2 -19.54 14.72 20.06
N LEU A 3 -20.16 14.79 18.88
CA LEU A 3 -19.52 14.44 17.61
C LEU A 3 -18.59 15.60 17.21
N ARG A 4 -17.31 15.50 17.56
CA ARG A 4 -16.30 16.42 17.02
C ARG A 4 -16.15 16.14 15.51
N PRO A 5 -16.17 17.17 14.65
CA PRO A 5 -15.97 16.98 13.22
C PRO A 5 -14.55 16.43 12.98
N GLU A 6 -14.49 15.24 12.38
CA GLU A 6 -13.29 14.56 11.92
C GLU A 6 -12.53 15.49 10.95
N ARG A 7 -11.53 16.22 11.45
CA ARG A 7 -10.63 17.01 10.61
C ARG A 7 -9.83 16.02 9.76
N GLY A 8 -9.84 16.21 8.44
CA GLY A 8 -9.22 15.26 7.51
C GLY A 8 -7.74 15.00 7.86
N LEU A 9 -7.29 13.75 7.68
CA LEU A 9 -5.92 13.27 7.92
C LEU A 9 -4.80 14.20 7.39
N TRP A 10 -5.11 14.96 6.33
CA TRP A 10 -4.23 15.93 5.68
C TRP A 10 -4.00 17.23 6.48
N GLN A 11 -4.80 17.52 7.51
CA GLN A 11 -4.62 18.68 8.40
C GLN A 11 -3.73 18.38 9.60
N HIS A 12 -3.38 17.11 9.86
CA HIS A 12 -2.46 16.76 10.93
C HIS A 12 -1.03 16.93 10.45
N SER A 13 -0.33 17.94 10.99
CA SER A 13 1.07 18.25 10.65
C SER A 13 2.02 17.06 10.87
N ASP A 14 1.65 16.14 11.77
CA ASP A 14 2.45 14.95 12.05
C ASP A 14 2.28 13.87 10.97
N PHE A 15 1.11 13.79 10.33
CA PHE A 15 0.88 12.93 9.17
C PHE A 15 1.66 13.43 7.95
N LEU A 16 1.62 14.73 7.66
CA LEU A 16 2.38 15.31 6.55
C LEU A 16 3.90 15.15 6.75
N LYS A 17 4.41 15.34 7.97
CA LYS A 17 5.83 15.13 8.29
C LYS A 17 6.23 13.67 8.08
N LEU A 18 5.42 12.73 8.56
CA LEU A 18 5.67 11.31 8.38
C LEU A 18 5.61 10.92 6.90
N TRP A 19 4.64 11.43 6.16
CA TRP A 19 4.50 11.20 4.73
C TRP A 19 5.69 11.74 3.92
N SER A 20 6.19 12.93 4.29
CA SER A 20 7.39 13.49 3.66
C SER A 20 8.65 12.68 3.97
N ALA A 21 8.83 12.24 5.23
CA ALA A 21 9.94 11.38 5.63
C ALA A 21 9.90 10.02 4.92
N GLU A 22 8.71 9.40 4.83
CA GLU A 22 8.50 8.17 4.05
C GLU A 22 8.90 8.33 2.60
N THR A 23 8.44 9.41 1.95
CA THR A 23 8.74 9.64 0.54
C THR A 23 10.25 9.83 0.32
N VAL A 24 10.91 10.63 1.17
CA VAL A 24 12.35 10.86 1.10
C VAL A 24 13.13 9.58 1.40
N SER A 25 12.70 8.83 2.40
CA SER A 25 13.32 7.57 2.80
C SER A 25 13.20 6.51 1.70
N GLN A 26 12.02 6.29 1.14
CA GLN A 26 11.86 5.36 0.01
C GLN A 26 12.68 5.79 -1.20
N PHE A 27 12.65 7.08 -1.54
CA PHE A 27 13.39 7.59 -2.68
C PHE A 27 14.89 7.39 -2.51
N GLY A 28 15.44 7.74 -1.34
CA GLY A 28 16.87 7.56 -1.11
C GLY A 28 17.29 6.08 -0.96
N THR A 29 16.42 5.16 -0.51
CA THR A 29 16.71 3.72 -0.53
C THR A 29 16.86 3.25 -1.96
N GLN A 30 15.89 3.56 -2.83
CA GLN A 30 15.92 3.18 -4.24
C GLN A 30 17.08 3.83 -4.99
N PHE A 31 17.37 5.09 -4.67
CA PHE A 31 18.52 5.78 -5.23
C PHE A 31 19.83 5.13 -4.80
N SER A 32 20.02 4.83 -3.51
CA SER A 32 21.24 4.22 -2.98
C SER A 32 21.50 2.83 -3.58
N ALA A 33 20.44 2.02 -3.70
CA ALA A 33 20.51 0.67 -4.27
C ALA A 33 21.02 0.63 -5.71
N LEU A 34 20.91 1.74 -6.45
CA LEU A 34 21.46 1.88 -7.80
C LEU A 34 22.76 2.69 -7.81
N ALA A 35 22.83 3.75 -7.01
CA ALA A 35 23.97 4.67 -6.98
C ALA A 35 25.23 3.98 -6.45
N LEU A 36 25.15 3.16 -5.40
CA LEU A 36 26.33 2.51 -4.82
C LEU A 36 26.95 1.49 -5.79
N PRO A 37 26.19 0.54 -6.37
CA PRO A 37 26.76 -0.40 -7.34
C PRO A 37 27.26 0.28 -8.61
N LEU A 38 26.55 1.28 -9.12
CA LEU A 38 26.98 2.03 -10.31
C LEU A 38 28.27 2.82 -10.04
N THR A 39 28.40 3.42 -8.85
CA THR A 39 29.62 4.13 -8.45
C THR A 39 30.80 3.15 -8.35
N ALA A 40 30.59 1.98 -7.74
CA ALA A 40 31.61 0.94 -7.64
C ALA A 40 32.13 0.52 -9.04
N VAL A 41 31.22 0.31 -9.99
CA VAL A 41 31.58 -0.14 -11.35
C VAL A 41 32.19 0.98 -12.19
N ILE A 42 31.56 2.16 -12.23
CA ILE A 42 31.93 3.24 -13.17
C ILE A 42 33.16 4.00 -12.66
N VAL A 43 33.21 4.28 -11.36
CA VAL A 43 34.25 5.13 -10.78
C VAL A 43 35.44 4.30 -10.30
N LEU A 44 35.19 3.22 -9.56
CA LEU A 44 36.25 2.39 -8.99
C LEU A 44 36.67 1.22 -9.88
N HIS A 45 35.98 0.97 -10.99
CA HIS A 45 36.22 -0.19 -11.86
C HIS A 45 36.20 -1.52 -11.07
N ALA A 46 35.32 -1.60 -10.08
CA ALA A 46 35.22 -2.73 -9.17
C ALA A 46 34.88 -4.03 -9.91
N SER A 47 35.49 -5.11 -9.45
CA SER A 47 35.23 -6.46 -9.95
C SER A 47 33.80 -6.92 -9.64
N VAL A 48 33.31 -7.91 -10.40
CA VAL A 48 32.00 -8.54 -10.16
C VAL A 48 31.88 -9.07 -8.73
N PHE A 49 32.97 -9.57 -8.16
CA PHE A 49 33.01 -10.07 -6.79
C PHE A 49 32.81 -8.94 -5.76
N GLU A 50 33.44 -7.79 -5.95
CA GLU A 50 33.30 -6.64 -5.04
C GLU A 50 31.89 -6.05 -5.07
N VAL A 51 31.28 -5.98 -6.26
CA VAL A 51 29.88 -5.53 -6.39
C VAL A 51 28.92 -6.52 -5.74
N ALA A 52 29.16 -7.83 -5.88
CA ALA A 52 28.37 -8.85 -5.18
C ALA A 52 28.53 -8.75 -3.65
N ALA A 53 29.77 -8.55 -3.18
CA ALA A 53 30.05 -8.34 -1.76
C ALA A 53 29.35 -7.08 -1.22
N LEU A 54 29.31 -6.00 -2.01
CA LEU A 54 28.63 -4.75 -1.63
C LEU A 54 27.13 -5.00 -1.38
N ASN A 55 26.47 -5.73 -2.28
CA ASN A 55 25.07 -6.12 -2.11
C ASN A 55 24.88 -6.94 -0.81
N VAL A 56 25.75 -7.92 -0.56
CA VAL A 56 25.66 -8.72 0.68
C VAL A 56 25.82 -7.83 1.92
N VAL A 57 26.76 -6.89 1.90
CA VAL A 57 27.01 -5.94 3.00
C VAL A 57 25.81 -5.02 3.22
N GLU A 58 25.14 -4.56 2.16
CA GLU A 58 23.91 -3.76 2.27
C GLU A 58 22.73 -4.53 2.88
N PHE A 59 22.64 -5.84 2.61
CA PHE A 59 21.62 -6.71 3.20
C PHE A 59 21.94 -7.19 4.62
N LEU A 60 23.21 -7.19 5.01
CA LEU A 60 23.68 -7.71 6.29
C LEU A 60 22.98 -7.06 7.51
N PRO A 61 22.76 -5.72 7.57
CA PRO A 61 21.99 -5.07 8.61
C PRO A 61 20.59 -5.65 8.79
N PHE A 62 19.92 -6.03 7.70
CA PHE A 62 18.58 -6.59 7.77
C PHE A 62 18.59 -7.92 8.53
N VAL A 63 19.60 -8.75 8.30
CA VAL A 63 19.75 -10.04 8.99
C VAL A 63 20.14 -9.83 10.46
N LEU A 64 21.09 -8.93 10.72
CA LEU A 64 21.66 -8.75 12.06
C LEU A 64 20.76 -7.93 13.00
N VAL A 65 20.05 -6.94 12.46
CA VAL A 65 19.41 -5.88 13.25
C VAL A 65 17.89 -5.95 13.21
N SER A 66 17.25 -6.68 12.28
CA SER A 66 15.77 -6.73 12.19
C SER A 66 15.08 -7.19 13.48
N LEU A 67 15.60 -8.22 14.15
CA LEU A 67 15.10 -8.74 15.42
C LEU A 67 15.23 -7.74 16.59
N PRO A 68 16.43 -7.22 16.91
CA PRO A 68 16.58 -6.23 17.98
C PRO A 68 15.94 -4.88 17.65
N ALA A 69 15.84 -4.50 16.37
CA ALA A 69 15.21 -3.25 15.95
C ALA A 69 13.77 -3.16 16.44
N GLY A 70 12.99 -4.24 16.38
CA GLY A 70 11.62 -4.28 16.91
C GLY A 70 11.55 -3.88 18.39
N VAL A 71 12.40 -4.49 19.22
CA VAL A 71 12.44 -4.22 20.67
C VAL A 71 12.89 -2.79 20.99
N TRP A 72 13.84 -2.25 20.21
CA TRP A 72 14.37 -0.91 20.45
C TRP A 72 13.41 0.18 19.98
N VAL A 73 12.75 -0.01 18.84
CA VAL A 73 11.76 0.94 18.30
C VAL A 73 10.55 1.06 19.22
N ASP A 74 10.17 0.00 19.93
CA ASP A 74 9.08 0.04 20.91
C ASP A 74 9.39 0.95 22.11
N ARG A 75 10.67 1.21 22.41
CA ARG A 75 11.11 2.02 23.55
C ARG A 75 11.51 3.44 23.19
N LEU A 76 11.75 3.72 21.92
CA LEU A 76 12.28 5.01 21.47
C LEU A 76 11.18 5.91 20.89
N PRO A 77 11.28 7.23 21.06
CA PRO A 77 10.41 8.16 20.36
C PRO A 77 10.67 8.03 18.86
N ARG A 78 9.63 7.61 18.14
CA ARG A 78 9.72 7.17 16.74
C ARG A 78 10.03 8.33 15.77
N ARG A 79 9.60 9.55 16.11
CA ARG A 79 9.80 10.74 15.28
C ARG A 79 11.27 11.17 15.15
N PRO A 80 12.07 11.23 16.24
CA PRO A 80 13.52 11.39 16.15
C PRO A 80 14.23 10.32 15.32
N ILE A 81 13.82 9.05 15.39
CA ILE A 81 14.44 7.95 14.62
C ILE A 81 14.33 8.20 13.12
N LEU A 82 13.14 8.57 12.65
CA LEU A 82 12.92 8.84 11.22
C LEU A 82 13.77 10.02 10.73
N VAL A 83 13.78 11.13 11.49
CA VAL A 83 14.53 12.35 11.11
C VAL A 83 16.04 12.12 11.17
N LEU A 84 16.55 11.52 12.24
CA LEU A 84 17.98 11.23 12.38
C LEU A 84 18.44 10.18 11.36
N GLY A 85 17.59 9.19 11.06
CA GLY A 85 17.85 8.19 10.03
C GLY A 85 18.03 8.83 8.65
N ASP A 86 17.09 9.69 8.24
CA ASP A 86 17.17 10.40 6.96
C ASP A 86 18.38 11.34 6.90
N LEU A 87 18.66 12.09 7.96
CA LEU A 87 19.83 12.98 8.01
C LEU A 87 21.14 12.20 7.95
N ALA A 88 21.24 11.08 8.68
CA ALA A 88 22.41 10.20 8.62
C ALA A 88 22.59 9.63 7.21
N ARG A 89 21.50 9.17 6.58
CA ARG A 89 21.55 8.65 5.20
C ARG A 89 21.97 9.70 4.20
N ALA A 90 21.43 10.91 4.30
CA ALA A 90 21.82 12.02 3.44
C ALA A 90 23.31 12.35 3.61
N ALA A 91 23.80 12.44 4.86
CA ALA A 91 25.21 12.68 5.14
C ALA A 91 26.13 11.57 4.59
N LEU A 92 25.72 10.30 4.74
CA LEU A 92 26.46 9.15 4.22
C LEU A 92 26.54 9.17 2.69
N LEU A 93 25.43 9.46 2.01
CA LEU A 93 25.42 9.53 0.54
C LEU A 93 26.21 10.74 0.02
N ILE A 94 26.17 11.88 0.70
CA ILE A 94 26.98 13.06 0.36
C ILE A 94 28.47 12.81 0.58
N SER A 95 28.84 11.93 1.52
CA SER A 95 30.26 11.60 1.75
C SER A 95 30.96 10.99 0.53
N ILE A 96 30.20 10.33 -0.36
CA ILE A 96 30.74 9.68 -1.57
C ILE A 96 31.25 10.71 -2.60
N PRO A 97 30.42 11.65 -3.11
CA PRO A 97 30.91 12.66 -4.04
C PRO A 97 31.95 13.59 -3.41
N VAL A 98 31.89 13.83 -2.09
CA VAL A 98 32.92 14.58 -1.38
C VAL A 98 34.26 13.83 -1.41
N ALA A 99 34.28 12.55 -1.04
CA ALA A 99 35.50 11.74 -1.09
C ALA A 99 36.04 11.58 -2.51
N TYR A 100 35.15 11.48 -3.51
CA TYR A 100 35.52 11.50 -4.92
C TYR A 100 36.24 12.80 -5.30
N ALA A 101 35.72 13.95 -4.86
CA ALA A 101 36.33 15.26 -5.16
C ALA A 101 37.72 15.45 -4.52
N PHE A 102 38.07 14.66 -3.50
CA PHE A 102 39.38 14.64 -2.86
C PHE A 102 40.28 13.48 -3.31
N ASP A 103 39.89 12.72 -4.35
CA ASP A 103 40.57 11.50 -4.82
C ASP A 103 40.82 10.45 -3.71
N ALA A 104 40.02 10.49 -2.65
CA ALA A 104 40.13 9.61 -1.49
C ALA A 104 39.06 8.49 -1.50
N LEU A 105 38.28 8.39 -2.57
CA LEU A 105 37.18 7.43 -2.68
C LEU A 105 37.73 6.00 -2.79
N THR A 106 37.28 5.12 -1.88
CA THR A 106 37.71 3.72 -1.83
C THR A 106 36.53 2.76 -1.75
N ILE A 107 36.75 1.50 -2.15
CA ILE A 107 35.70 0.46 -2.09
C ILE A 107 35.26 0.19 -0.65
N TRP A 108 36.19 0.31 0.31
CA TRP A 108 35.91 0.19 1.74
C TRP A 108 34.94 1.26 2.24
N GLN A 109 35.04 2.49 1.73
CA GLN A 109 34.08 3.54 2.03
C GLN A 109 32.69 3.18 1.50
N LEU A 110 32.58 2.62 0.29
CA LEU A 110 31.30 2.18 -0.25
C LEU A 110 30.68 1.06 0.58
N PHE A 111 31.47 0.09 1.06
CA PHE A 111 30.98 -0.93 1.99
C PHE A 111 30.48 -0.33 3.31
N ALA A 112 31.24 0.60 3.90
CA ALA A 112 30.85 1.26 5.14
C ALA A 112 29.57 2.07 4.96
N VAL A 113 29.46 2.84 3.87
CA VAL A 113 28.27 3.62 3.54
C VAL A 113 27.08 2.69 3.30
N GLY A 114 27.21 1.66 2.47
CA GLY A 114 26.14 0.70 2.19
C GLY A 114 25.63 0.01 3.46
N PHE A 115 26.53 -0.42 4.33
CA PHE A 115 26.18 -1.03 5.62
C PHE A 115 25.40 -0.06 6.53
N LEU A 116 25.88 1.17 6.69
CA LEU A 116 25.25 2.17 7.55
C LEU A 116 23.90 2.64 6.99
N VAL A 117 23.80 2.78 5.68
CA VAL A 117 22.54 3.05 4.97
C VAL A 117 21.55 1.90 5.20
N GLY A 118 22.00 0.64 5.11
CA GLY A 118 21.19 -0.53 5.41
C GLY A 118 20.67 -0.54 6.84
N ILE A 119 21.50 -0.20 7.84
CA ILE A 119 21.07 -0.05 9.24
C ILE A 119 19.96 1.01 9.34
N ALA A 120 20.19 2.20 8.79
CA ALA A 120 19.21 3.29 8.83
C ALA A 120 17.87 2.85 8.22
N THR A 121 17.90 2.14 7.10
CA THR A 121 16.70 1.59 6.43
C THR A 121 15.96 0.59 7.32
N VAL A 122 16.65 -0.32 8.01
CA VAL A 122 16.00 -1.28 8.94
C VAL A 122 15.26 -0.55 10.06
N PHE A 123 15.90 0.42 10.69
CA PHE A 123 15.25 1.21 11.76
C PHE A 123 14.05 2.00 11.22
N PHE A 124 14.18 2.55 10.02
CA PHE A 124 13.13 3.27 9.36
C PHE A 124 11.92 2.37 9.05
N ASP A 125 12.13 1.20 8.46
CA ASP A 125 11.08 0.24 8.11
C ASP A 125 10.31 -0.22 9.36
N VAL A 126 11.03 -0.57 10.43
CA VAL A 126 10.42 -1.00 11.69
C VAL A 126 9.64 0.14 12.35
N ALA A 127 10.21 1.35 12.39
CA ALA A 127 9.54 2.53 12.91
C ALA A 127 8.28 2.87 12.11
N TYR A 128 8.34 2.81 10.78
CA TYR A 128 7.23 3.08 9.89
C TYR A 128 6.09 2.08 10.07
N GLN A 129 6.39 0.77 10.09
CA GLN A 129 5.40 -0.28 10.34
C GLN A 129 4.70 -0.13 11.70
N ALA A 130 5.41 0.34 12.73
CA ALA A 130 4.84 0.59 14.05
C ALA A 130 4.05 1.91 14.14
N TYR A 131 4.42 2.94 13.36
CA TYR A 131 3.80 4.27 13.40
C TYR A 131 2.52 4.36 12.56
N LEU A 132 2.48 3.69 11.40
CA LEU A 132 1.33 3.73 10.48
C LEU A 132 0.00 3.31 11.15
N PRO A 133 -0.07 2.23 11.96
CA PRO A 133 -1.31 1.81 12.62
C PRO A 133 -1.66 2.65 13.86
N ALA A 134 -0.70 3.42 14.39
CA ALA A 134 -0.92 4.29 15.55
C ALA A 134 -1.45 5.67 15.14
N LEU A 135 -1.22 6.07 13.89
CA LEU A 135 -1.66 7.34 13.32
C LEU A 135 -3.00 7.22 12.57
N VAL A 136 -3.37 6.00 12.17
CA VAL A 136 -4.65 5.69 11.53
C VAL A 136 -5.52 4.94 12.54
N ASP A 137 -6.61 5.56 13.00
CA ASP A 137 -7.57 4.93 13.91
C ASP A 137 -7.97 3.53 13.39
N ARG A 138 -8.03 2.54 14.29
CA ARG A 138 -8.33 1.12 13.97
C ARG A 138 -9.63 0.94 13.16
N HIS A 139 -10.56 1.90 13.23
CA HIS A 139 -11.81 1.92 12.48
C HIS A 139 -11.64 2.28 10.98
N GLN A 140 -10.50 2.86 10.58
CA GLN A 140 -10.17 3.23 9.20
C GLN A 140 -9.12 2.33 8.56
N LEU A 141 -8.52 1.36 9.28
CA LEU A 141 -7.55 0.42 8.70
C LEU A 141 -8.17 -0.53 7.65
N VAL A 142 -9.46 -0.86 7.81
CA VAL A 142 -10.22 -1.64 6.80
C VAL A 142 -10.57 -0.77 5.58
N GLU A 143 -10.89 0.51 5.80
CA GLU A 143 -11.20 1.45 4.71
C GLU A 143 -9.93 1.89 3.94
N GLY A 144 -8.81 2.05 4.64
CA GLY A 144 -7.50 2.39 4.10
C GLY A 144 -6.90 1.26 3.26
N ASN A 145 -6.97 0.02 3.74
CA ASN A 145 -6.62 -1.15 2.92
C ASN A 145 -7.55 -1.30 1.72
N SER A 146 -8.86 -1.03 1.89
CA SER A 146 -9.81 -1.03 0.77
C SER A 146 -9.50 0.05 -0.27
N LYS A 147 -9.06 1.24 0.13
CA LYS A 147 -8.69 2.33 -0.81
C LYS A 147 -7.33 2.12 -1.48
N LEU A 148 -6.36 1.53 -0.78
CA LEU A 148 -5.07 1.11 -1.36
C LEU A 148 -5.25 -0.04 -2.36
N GLU A 149 -6.13 -1.01 -2.07
CA GLU A 149 -6.53 -2.05 -3.02
C GLU A 149 -7.35 -1.50 -4.20
N ILE A 150 -8.19 -0.47 -3.99
CA ILE A 150 -8.86 0.24 -5.09
C ILE A 150 -7.84 0.96 -5.98
N SER A 151 -6.74 1.49 -5.42
CA SER A 151 -5.67 2.11 -6.22
C SER A 151 -4.91 1.08 -7.06
N ARG A 152 -4.59 -0.09 -6.48
CA ARG A 152 -4.01 -1.23 -7.25
C ARG A 152 -4.98 -1.80 -8.29
N SER A 153 -6.26 -1.89 -7.95
CA SER A 153 -7.31 -2.45 -8.82
C SER A 153 -7.82 -1.47 -9.88
N ARG A 154 -7.48 -0.18 -9.80
CA ARG A 154 -7.80 0.81 -10.85
C ARG A 154 -6.84 0.75 -12.04
N ALA A 155 -5.65 0.17 -11.88
CA ALA A 155 -4.71 -0.03 -12.97
C ALA A 155 -5.16 -1.16 -13.94
N THR A 156 -5.90 -2.17 -13.47
CA THR A 156 -6.36 -3.29 -14.31
C THR A 156 -7.81 -3.19 -14.78
N ARG A 157 -8.60 -2.23 -14.27
CA ARG A 157 -9.98 -1.97 -14.74
C ARG A 157 -10.06 -0.97 -15.89
N TRP A 158 -8.95 -0.50 -16.45
CA TRP A 158 -8.96 0.30 -17.68
C TRP A 158 -9.34 -0.54 -18.92
N SER A 159 -9.20 -1.86 -18.86
CA SER A 159 -9.43 -2.77 -19.99
C SER A 159 -10.88 -3.24 -20.17
N ARG A 160 -11.82 -2.79 -19.34
CA ARG A 160 -13.25 -3.09 -19.55
C ARG A 160 -13.93 -1.90 -20.20
N PRO A 161 -14.16 -1.90 -21.53
CA PRO A 161 -14.94 -0.85 -22.15
C PRO A 161 -16.32 -0.85 -21.48
N CYS A 162 -16.76 0.34 -21.09
CA CYS A 162 -18.07 0.60 -20.49
C CYS A 162 -19.18 -0.01 -21.35
N ARG A 163 -19.55 -1.26 -21.06
CA ARG A 163 -20.74 -1.90 -21.64
C ARG A 163 -21.98 -1.43 -20.86
N ALA A 164 -22.17 -0.12 -20.85
CA ALA A 164 -23.30 0.56 -20.23
C ALA A 164 -24.08 1.33 -21.30
N HIS A 165 -24.48 0.65 -22.38
CA HIS A 165 -25.61 1.09 -23.21
C HIS A 165 -26.02 -0.03 -24.14
N ARG A 166 -27.08 -0.78 -23.78
CA ARG A 166 -28.01 -1.54 -24.65
C ARG A 166 -28.63 -2.69 -23.84
N ARG A 167 -29.52 -2.38 -22.90
CA ARG A 167 -30.48 -3.36 -22.35
C ARG A 167 -31.95 -2.87 -22.16
N PRO A 168 -32.50 -1.89 -22.91
CA PRO A 168 -33.96 -1.71 -22.90
C PRO A 168 -34.70 -2.79 -23.72
N ALA A 169 -34.20 -3.12 -24.92
CA ALA A 169 -34.95 -3.93 -25.89
C ALA A 169 -35.06 -5.42 -25.49
N GLU A 170 -34.06 -5.96 -24.80
CA GLU A 170 -34.02 -7.37 -24.39
C GLU A 170 -34.96 -7.68 -23.22
N ARG A 171 -35.18 -6.70 -22.32
CA ARG A 171 -36.16 -6.81 -21.23
C ARG A 171 -37.60 -6.87 -21.77
N ALA A 172 -37.94 -5.98 -22.71
CA ALA A 172 -39.28 -5.95 -23.30
C ALA A 172 -39.62 -7.25 -24.06
N ARG A 173 -38.64 -7.90 -24.69
CA ARG A 173 -38.83 -9.18 -25.39
C ARG A 173 -39.06 -10.34 -24.42
N ARG A 174 -38.38 -10.33 -23.27
CA ARG A 174 -38.50 -11.37 -22.24
C ARG A 174 -39.85 -11.32 -21.52
N ASP A 175 -40.39 -10.13 -21.29
CA ASP A 175 -41.73 -9.95 -20.69
C ASP A 175 -42.86 -10.38 -21.65
N ARG A 176 -42.71 -10.15 -22.96
CA ARG A 176 -43.66 -10.66 -23.96
C ARG A 176 -43.69 -12.20 -24.01
N LEU A 177 -42.53 -12.84 -23.87
CA LEU A 177 -42.45 -14.31 -23.85
C LEU A 177 -43.05 -14.89 -22.56
N ARG A 178 -42.79 -14.28 -21.40
CA ARG A 178 -43.42 -14.69 -20.13
C ARG A 178 -44.95 -14.59 -20.14
N ARG A 179 -45.53 -13.58 -20.80
CA ARG A 179 -46.99 -13.48 -20.94
C ARG A 179 -47.59 -14.51 -21.89
N ARG A 180 -46.80 -15.07 -22.82
CA ARG A 180 -47.25 -16.17 -23.69
C ARG A 180 -47.22 -17.53 -22.98
N GLU A 181 -46.37 -17.69 -21.98
CA GLU A 181 -46.16 -18.96 -21.27
C GLU A 181 -46.88 -19.05 -19.92
N LEU A 182 -47.95 -18.27 -19.67
CA LEU A 182 -48.84 -18.50 -18.52
C LEU A 182 -49.89 -19.55 -18.92
N PRO A 183 -49.72 -20.84 -18.57
CA PRO A 183 -50.75 -21.84 -18.78
C PRO A 183 -51.98 -21.50 -17.95
N ARG A 184 -53.15 -21.76 -18.53
CA ARG A 184 -54.47 -21.75 -17.89
C ARG A 184 -54.47 -22.71 -16.71
N LEU A 185 -53.92 -22.30 -15.57
CA LEU A 185 -54.11 -22.98 -14.31
C LEU A 185 -55.53 -22.68 -13.86
N GLY A 186 -56.35 -23.74 -13.92
CA GLY A 186 -57.79 -23.73 -13.72
C GLY A 186 -58.19 -22.96 -12.48
N ALA A 187 -59.23 -22.15 -12.64
CA ALA A 187 -59.91 -21.49 -11.55
C ALA A 187 -60.34 -22.55 -10.50
N PRO A 188 -60.17 -22.28 -9.19
CA PRO A 188 -60.73 -23.14 -8.16
C PRO A 188 -62.25 -23.21 -8.33
N HIS A 189 -62.75 -24.44 -8.51
CA HIS A 189 -64.18 -24.73 -8.57
C HIS A 189 -64.80 -24.39 -7.21
N LEU A 190 -65.45 -23.24 -7.13
CA LEU A 190 -66.30 -22.89 -6.01
C LEU A 190 -67.53 -23.81 -6.03
N PRO A 191 -67.91 -24.45 -4.91
CA PRO A 191 -69.17 -25.17 -4.81
C PRO A 191 -70.35 -24.19 -4.81
N ASP A 192 -71.39 -24.58 -5.55
CA ASP A 192 -72.59 -23.81 -5.84
C ASP A 192 -73.51 -23.67 -4.59
N PRO A 193 -73.86 -22.47 -4.12
CA PRO A 193 -74.62 -22.29 -2.88
C PRO A 193 -76.15 -22.19 -3.10
N GLN A 194 -76.72 -22.83 -4.13
CA GLN A 194 -78.17 -22.79 -4.39
C GLN A 194 -78.80 -24.17 -4.61
N GLY A 195 -78.63 -25.06 -3.62
CA GLY A 195 -79.60 -26.10 -3.35
C GLY A 195 -80.71 -25.55 -2.45
N ARG A 196 -81.85 -25.15 -3.04
CA ARG A 196 -83.23 -25.28 -2.49
C ARG A 196 -84.21 -24.48 -3.37
N ALA A 197 -84.74 -25.15 -4.37
CA ALA A 197 -86.07 -24.88 -4.85
C ALA A 197 -87.07 -25.41 -3.82
N THR A 198 -88.07 -24.59 -3.51
CA THR A 198 -89.48 -24.96 -3.30
C THR A 198 -89.79 -26.04 -2.25
N ALA A 199 -90.16 -25.56 -1.06
CA ALA A 199 -91.13 -26.22 -0.19
C ALA A 199 -92.19 -25.17 0.18
N GLU A 200 -93.21 -25.04 -0.68
CA GLU A 200 -94.52 -24.46 -0.36
C GLU A 200 -95.58 -25.30 -1.11
N ALA A 201 -96.67 -25.60 -0.39
CA ALA A 201 -97.88 -26.38 -0.73
C ALA A 201 -97.81 -27.91 -0.54
#